data_AF-A0A2E7G148-F1
#
_entry.id   AF-A0A2E7G148-F1
#
_cell.length_a   1.000
_cell.length_b   1.000
_cell.length_c   1.000
_cell.angle_alpha   90.00
_cell.angle_beta   90.00
_cell.angle_gamma   90.00
#
_symmetry.space_group_name_H-M   'P 1'
#
loop_
_entity.id
_entity.type
_entity.pdbx_description
1 polymer ?
#
loop_
_entity_poly.entity_id
_entity_poly.type
_entity_poly.pdbx_seq_one_letter_code
_entity_poly.pdbx_strand_id
1 'polypeptide(L)'
;MAWSRKSAMFASLATALYLLGLVLRNSQLVTVAVVLLSFLTWAALRAAHADVAASGRRLDEDEQNEDAPTLASLSAMRKISAARIFEDGEIQVTLRLQNHSPLSKILEVKDSVPEVMRIKEGANYILMELGPRRETLIEYTVECPLRGFYTLGPVGIRVQDPFGLFHKEKELHVYDDFLVFPKTEDLKDAFVKSKVPKIFTGAVNIRQPGEGSNFYNLREYIPGDPMRKVNWKAFARAGKMMVNEFERDAVSDIILIVDSRAISETGPVSRNSLVYSTRAAASLAQYFLSRRDSVGLVIYGDQINSVDRDTGKKQLYVLLTKLAGAAAKGNTPLQVVTNRIMPHINRGSPIIILSPLEGDPTLVNAVRDFRARDFDVTVLSPSSLEFEFDAKRLDRTGYEVMKTERDILITELRGLGAFVMDWEPDMLLSTALAGARGF
;
A
#
# COMPACT_ATOMS: atom_id res chain seq x y z
N MET A 1 -8.72 -0.81 -37.15
CA MET A 1 -8.55 -2.20 -37.63
C MET A 1 -7.11 -2.34 -38.06
N ALA A 2 -6.36 -3.23 -37.40
CA ALA A 2 -4.94 -3.42 -37.67
C ALA A 2 -4.70 -4.78 -38.33
N TRP A 3 -3.73 -4.82 -39.25
CA TRP A 3 -3.30 -6.04 -39.91
C TRP A 3 -2.47 -6.88 -38.93
N SER A 4 -2.74 -8.17 -38.84
CA SER A 4 -1.86 -9.09 -38.13
C SER A 4 -0.58 -9.37 -38.94
N ARG A 5 0.44 -9.92 -38.27
CA ARG A 5 1.65 -10.42 -38.97
C ARG A 5 1.29 -11.45 -40.05
N LYS A 6 0.24 -12.25 -39.83
CA LYS A 6 -0.23 -13.25 -40.79
C LYS A 6 -0.79 -12.61 -42.04
N SER A 7 -1.64 -11.58 -41.94
CA SER A 7 -2.19 -10.92 -43.14
C SER A 7 -1.11 -10.21 -43.96
N ALA A 8 -0.11 -9.61 -43.32
CA ALA A 8 1.06 -9.06 -44.01
C ALA A 8 1.88 -10.14 -44.75
N MET A 9 2.08 -11.31 -44.14
CA MET A 9 2.72 -12.47 -44.79
C MET A 9 1.89 -13.00 -45.96
N PHE A 10 0.57 -13.11 -45.82
CA PHE A 10 -0.30 -13.55 -46.91
C PHE A 10 -0.33 -12.55 -48.07
N ALA A 11 -0.32 -11.24 -47.80
CA ALA A 11 -0.25 -10.22 -48.84
C ALA A 11 1.11 -10.21 -49.56
N SER A 12 2.21 -10.34 -48.82
CA SER A 12 3.55 -10.45 -49.42
C SER A 12 3.73 -11.74 -50.23
N LEU A 13 3.20 -12.88 -49.74
CA LEU A 13 3.19 -14.13 -50.49
C LEU A 13 2.35 -14.01 -51.77
N ALA A 14 1.14 -13.42 -51.69
CA ALA A 14 0.28 -13.25 -52.85
C ALA A 14 0.91 -12.33 -53.90
N THR A 15 1.54 -11.22 -53.48
CA THR A 15 2.26 -10.33 -54.40
C THR A 15 3.49 -11.00 -55.02
N ALA A 16 4.26 -11.77 -54.26
CA ALA A 16 5.39 -12.54 -54.78
C ALA A 16 4.95 -13.60 -55.80
N LEU A 17 3.89 -14.37 -55.52
CA LEU A 17 3.32 -15.35 -56.45
C LEU A 17 2.79 -14.71 -57.73
N TYR A 18 2.18 -13.52 -57.61
CA TYR A 18 1.71 -12.76 -58.77
C TYR A 18 2.86 -12.34 -59.69
N LEU A 19 3.91 -11.74 -59.13
CA LEU A 19 5.09 -11.31 -59.89
C LEU A 19 5.83 -12.50 -60.50
N LEU A 20 6.05 -13.57 -59.74
CA LEU A 20 6.70 -14.79 -60.23
C LEU A 20 5.90 -15.44 -61.36
N GLY A 21 4.57 -15.48 -61.23
CA GLY A 21 3.67 -15.99 -62.28
C GLY A 21 3.75 -15.19 -63.57
N LEU A 22 3.88 -13.86 -63.50
CA LEU A 22 4.09 -13.01 -64.67
C LEU A 22 5.46 -13.25 -65.31
N VAL A 23 6.52 -13.35 -64.51
CA VAL A 23 7.90 -13.59 -64.99
C VAL A 23 8.03 -14.96 -65.66
N LEU A 24 7.49 -16.01 -65.03
CA LEU A 24 7.55 -17.38 -65.54
C LEU A 24 6.47 -17.67 -66.59
N ARG A 25 5.60 -16.69 -66.91
CA ARG A 25 4.39 -16.87 -67.75
C ARG A 25 3.52 -18.06 -67.32
N ASN A 26 3.47 -18.32 -66.02
CA ASN A 26 2.67 -19.40 -65.45
C ASN A 26 1.33 -18.85 -64.95
N SER A 27 0.27 -19.10 -65.72
CA SER A 27 -1.08 -18.65 -65.39
C SER A 27 -1.62 -19.24 -64.09
N GLN A 28 -1.15 -20.43 -63.66
CA GLN A 28 -1.58 -21.05 -62.41
C GLN A 28 -1.14 -20.23 -61.20
N LEU A 29 0.11 -19.74 -61.18
CA LEU A 29 0.63 -18.91 -60.08
C LEU A 29 -0.11 -17.57 -59.96
N VAL A 30 -0.42 -16.94 -61.10
CA VAL A 30 -1.21 -15.70 -61.14
C VAL A 30 -2.62 -15.95 -60.58
N THR A 31 -3.24 -17.07 -60.93
CA THR A 31 -4.59 -17.41 -60.46
C THR A 31 -4.61 -17.59 -58.94
N VAL A 32 -3.65 -18.33 -58.38
CA VAL A 32 -3.53 -18.52 -56.92
C VAL A 32 -3.33 -17.18 -56.20
N ALA A 33 -2.49 -16.29 -56.75
CA ALA A 33 -2.25 -14.97 -56.18
C ALA A 33 -3.52 -14.09 -56.14
N VAL A 34 -4.30 -14.06 -57.23
CA VAL A 34 -5.55 -13.30 -57.30
C VAL A 34 -6.58 -13.85 -56.30
N VAL A 35 -6.69 -15.18 -56.17
CA VAL A 35 -7.58 -15.80 -55.17
C VAL A 35 -7.17 -15.37 -53.76
N LEU A 36 -5.89 -15.42 -53.41
CA LEU A 36 -5.39 -14.98 -52.10
C LEU A 36 -5.67 -13.49 -51.83
N LEU A 37 -5.44 -12.61 -52.80
CA LEU A 37 -5.74 -11.18 -52.65
C LEU A 37 -7.24 -10.91 -52.51
N SER A 38 -8.08 -11.59 -53.30
CA SER A 38 -9.54 -11.49 -53.22
C SER A 38 -10.08 -12.00 -51.87
N PHE A 39 -9.48 -13.05 -51.33
CA PHE A 39 -9.79 -13.56 -50.00
C PHE A 39 -9.39 -12.57 -48.92
N LEU A 40 -8.20 -11.96 -48.99
CA LEU A 40 -7.76 -10.95 -48.03
C LEU A 40 -8.63 -9.69 -48.06
N THR A 41 -9.04 -9.23 -49.25
CA THR A 41 -9.95 -8.08 -49.37
C THR A 41 -11.35 -8.40 -48.85
N TRP A 42 -11.87 -9.59 -49.16
CA TRP A 42 -13.14 -10.06 -48.60
C TRP A 42 -13.09 -10.21 -47.08
N ALA A 43 -12.01 -10.78 -46.54
CA ALA A 43 -11.81 -10.92 -45.10
C ALA A 43 -11.67 -9.55 -44.41
N ALA A 44 -10.96 -8.59 -45.02
CA ALA A 44 -10.88 -7.22 -44.52
C ALA A 44 -12.24 -6.54 -44.50
N LEU A 45 -13.02 -6.66 -45.58
CA LEU A 45 -14.37 -6.11 -45.67
C LEU A 45 -15.31 -6.74 -44.65
N ARG A 46 -15.27 -8.06 -44.47
CA ARG A 46 -16.13 -8.77 -43.52
C ARG A 46 -15.75 -8.47 -42.07
N ALA A 47 -14.46 -8.38 -41.76
CA ALA A 47 -14.02 -7.98 -40.43
C ALA A 47 -14.28 -6.49 -40.14
N ALA A 48 -14.42 -5.64 -41.18
CA ALA A 48 -14.93 -4.26 -41.03
C ALA A 48 -16.47 -4.19 -40.94
N HIS A 49 -17.19 -5.07 -41.65
CA HIS A 49 -18.66 -5.13 -41.69
C HIS A 49 -19.29 -6.00 -40.59
N ALA A 50 -18.50 -6.75 -39.82
CA ALA A 50 -18.96 -7.45 -38.63
C ALA A 50 -19.56 -6.49 -37.56
N ASP A 51 -19.29 -5.19 -37.65
CA ASP A 51 -19.99 -4.14 -36.89
C ASP A 51 -21.09 -3.40 -37.73
N VAL A 52 -21.02 -3.36 -39.06
CA VAL A 52 -22.02 -2.65 -39.91
C VAL A 52 -23.35 -3.42 -40.00
N ALA A 53 -23.32 -4.75 -39.85
CA ALA A 53 -24.54 -5.57 -39.80
C ALA A 53 -25.38 -5.38 -38.52
N ALA A 54 -24.92 -4.58 -37.55
CA ALA A 54 -25.70 -4.17 -36.37
C ALA A 54 -26.11 -2.69 -36.39
N SER A 55 -25.63 -1.88 -37.34
CA SER A 55 -26.04 -0.47 -37.51
C SER A 55 -27.06 -0.36 -38.65
N GLY A 56 -28.28 -0.84 -38.37
CA GLY A 56 -29.42 -0.75 -39.27
C GLY A 56 -30.43 0.30 -38.84
N ARG A 57 -30.03 1.55 -38.57
CA ARG A 57 -30.89 2.74 -38.76
C ARG A 57 -30.12 4.04 -38.53
N ARG A 58 -30.24 4.96 -39.50
CA ARG A 58 -29.90 6.38 -39.40
C ARG A 58 -30.67 7.01 -38.24
N LEU A 59 -29.94 7.79 -37.42
CA LEU A 59 -30.48 8.76 -36.48
C LEU A 59 -30.60 10.10 -37.19
N ASP A 60 -31.81 10.63 -37.24
CA ASP A 60 -32.05 12.07 -37.27
C ASP A 60 -32.39 12.50 -35.82
N GLU A 61 -31.74 13.58 -35.39
CA GLU A 61 -32.06 14.54 -34.34
C GLU A 61 -32.29 14.09 -32.87
N ASP A 62 -31.41 14.65 -32.01
CA ASP A 62 -31.63 15.18 -30.66
C ASP A 62 -32.42 14.35 -29.63
N GLU A 63 -31.70 13.78 -28.65
CA GLU A 63 -31.88 13.99 -27.19
C GLU A 63 -31.11 12.94 -26.36
N GLN A 64 -30.47 13.41 -25.28
CA GLN A 64 -29.95 12.65 -24.12
C GLN A 64 -28.94 11.51 -24.41
N ASN A 65 -27.67 11.88 -24.35
CA ASN A 65 -26.52 10.99 -24.55
C ASN A 65 -26.30 10.04 -23.34
N GLU A 66 -27.09 8.97 -23.25
CA GLU A 66 -26.74 7.71 -22.55
C GLU A 66 -26.10 6.66 -23.49
N ASP A 67 -25.87 6.99 -24.76
CA ASP A 67 -25.39 6.03 -25.77
C ASP A 67 -23.93 6.29 -26.21
N ALA A 68 -23.02 5.43 -25.76
CA ALA A 68 -21.63 5.35 -26.23
C ALA A 68 -21.41 4.17 -27.23
N PRO A 69 -20.48 4.28 -28.19
CA PRO A 69 -20.62 3.72 -29.53
C PRO A 69 -20.08 2.28 -29.76
N THR A 70 -20.52 1.72 -30.90
CA THR A 70 -20.29 0.41 -31.54
C THR A 70 -18.87 -0.21 -31.42
N LEU A 71 -18.79 -1.55 -31.30
CA LEU A 71 -18.25 -2.33 -30.15
C LEU A 71 -19.11 -2.28 -28.87
N ALA A 72 -20.34 -1.79 -29.00
CA ALA A 72 -21.39 -1.71 -27.96
C ALA A 72 -21.82 -3.08 -27.42
N SER A 73 -21.44 -4.18 -28.08
CA SER A 73 -21.91 -5.50 -27.70
C SER A 73 -21.04 -6.20 -26.65
N LEU A 74 -19.94 -5.60 -26.19
CA LEU A 74 -19.10 -6.21 -25.15
C LEU A 74 -19.17 -5.33 -23.91
N SER A 75 -19.63 -5.91 -22.81
CA SER A 75 -19.61 -5.28 -21.49
C SER A 75 -18.74 -6.08 -20.55
N ALA A 76 -18.05 -5.38 -19.66
CA ALA A 76 -17.25 -5.97 -18.60
C ALA A 76 -17.70 -5.40 -17.26
N MET A 77 -17.70 -6.26 -16.24
CA MET A 77 -17.89 -5.86 -14.84
C MET A 77 -16.84 -6.58 -14.01
N ARG A 78 -16.12 -5.84 -13.17
CA ARG A 78 -15.15 -6.42 -12.24
C ARG A 78 -15.72 -6.38 -10.83
N LYS A 79 -15.40 -7.40 -10.05
CA LYS A 79 -15.62 -7.45 -8.61
C LYS A 79 -14.33 -7.86 -7.93
N ILE A 80 -13.95 -7.12 -6.90
CA ILE A 80 -12.81 -7.43 -6.03
C ILE A 80 -13.31 -7.96 -4.69
N SER A 81 -12.57 -8.87 -4.07
CA SER A 81 -12.92 -9.44 -2.76
C SER A 81 -12.87 -8.42 -1.62
N ALA A 82 -11.97 -7.44 -1.69
CA ALA A 82 -11.80 -6.40 -0.68
C ALA A 82 -11.28 -5.09 -1.30
N ALA A 83 -11.86 -3.96 -0.91
CA ALA A 83 -11.37 -2.62 -1.27
C ALA A 83 -10.24 -2.12 -0.34
N ARG A 84 -10.00 -2.82 0.78
CA ARG A 84 -8.99 -2.49 1.78
C ARG A 84 -8.32 -3.78 2.25
N ILE A 85 -7.01 -3.85 2.15
CA ILE A 85 -6.22 -5.02 2.55
C ILE A 85 -4.91 -4.55 3.20
N PHE A 86 -4.22 -5.44 3.90
CA PHE A 86 -2.86 -5.19 4.38
C PHE A 86 -1.84 -5.69 3.35
N GLU A 87 -0.62 -5.16 3.41
CA GLU A 87 0.55 -5.70 2.68
C GLU A 87 0.66 -7.23 2.85
N ASP A 88 1.16 -7.89 1.81
CA ASP A 88 1.21 -9.35 1.63
C ASP A 88 -0.17 -10.03 1.58
N GLY A 89 -1.25 -9.24 1.55
CA GLY A 89 -2.61 -9.73 1.37
C GLY A 89 -2.95 -10.06 -0.08
N GLU A 90 -3.99 -10.88 -0.24
CA GLU A 90 -4.48 -11.34 -1.54
C GLU A 90 -5.86 -10.80 -1.86
N ILE A 91 -6.03 -10.31 -3.09
CA ILE A 91 -7.30 -9.86 -3.63
C ILE A 91 -7.73 -10.85 -4.71
N GLN A 92 -8.91 -11.44 -4.53
CA GLN A 92 -9.55 -12.23 -5.57
C GLN A 92 -10.32 -11.27 -6.48
N VAL A 93 -10.05 -11.39 -7.78
CA VAL A 93 -10.66 -10.58 -8.83
C VAL A 93 -11.53 -11.48 -9.70
N THR A 94 -12.79 -11.11 -9.84
CA THR A 94 -13.73 -11.76 -10.77
C THR A 94 -14.12 -10.76 -11.84
N LEU A 95 -13.68 -10.99 -13.07
CA LEU A 95 -14.02 -10.20 -14.25
C LEU A 95 -15.10 -10.94 -15.05
N ARG A 96 -16.31 -10.40 -15.07
CA ARG A 96 -17.42 -10.88 -15.90
C ARG A 96 -17.41 -10.16 -17.23
N LEU A 97 -17.37 -10.91 -18.31
CA LEU A 97 -17.47 -10.42 -19.68
C LEU A 97 -18.72 -10.96 -20.35
N GLN A 98 -19.43 -10.09 -21.05
CA GLN A 98 -20.64 -10.47 -21.77
C GLN A 98 -20.59 -10.01 -23.21
N ASN A 99 -20.91 -10.93 -24.13
CA ASN A 99 -21.10 -10.65 -25.54
C ASN A 99 -22.59 -10.54 -25.85
N HIS A 100 -23.09 -9.33 -26.03
CA HIS A 100 -24.46 -9.03 -26.45
C HIS A 100 -24.71 -9.24 -27.95
N SER A 101 -23.68 -9.50 -28.75
CA SER A 101 -23.86 -9.68 -30.20
C SER A 101 -24.43 -11.07 -30.53
N PRO A 102 -25.12 -11.19 -31.68
CA PRO A 102 -25.62 -12.47 -32.17
C PRO A 102 -24.54 -13.35 -32.83
N LEU A 103 -23.27 -12.88 -32.87
CA LEU A 103 -22.13 -13.60 -33.45
C LEU A 103 -21.15 -13.98 -32.34
N SER A 104 -20.43 -15.08 -32.50
CA SER A 104 -19.30 -15.37 -31.62
C SER A 104 -18.12 -14.44 -31.93
N LYS A 105 -17.31 -14.16 -30.91
CA LYS A 105 -16.13 -13.30 -31.03
C LYS A 105 -14.94 -14.03 -30.44
N ILE A 106 -13.83 -14.04 -31.17
CA ILE A 106 -12.53 -14.47 -30.62
C ILE A 106 -11.93 -13.26 -29.92
N LEU A 107 -11.76 -13.38 -28.61
CA LEU A 107 -11.36 -12.31 -27.71
C LEU A 107 -10.03 -12.65 -27.06
N GLU A 108 -9.09 -11.73 -27.15
CA GLU A 108 -7.92 -11.66 -26.30
C GLU A 108 -8.19 -10.57 -25.26
N VAL A 109 -8.31 -10.97 -24.00
CA VAL A 109 -8.66 -10.08 -22.88
C VAL A 109 -7.45 -10.00 -21.97
N LYS A 110 -7.07 -8.79 -21.58
CA LYS A 110 -6.05 -8.50 -20.59
C LYS A 110 -6.59 -7.50 -19.58
N ASP A 111 -6.73 -7.90 -18.33
CA ASP A 111 -7.03 -6.99 -17.25
C ASP A 111 -5.73 -6.37 -16.70
N SER A 112 -5.64 -5.04 -16.67
CA SER A 112 -4.42 -4.35 -16.24
C SER A 112 -4.31 -4.38 -14.71
N VAL A 113 -3.14 -4.79 -14.23
CA VAL A 113 -2.80 -4.90 -12.81
C VAL A 113 -1.56 -4.01 -12.56
N PRO A 114 -1.47 -3.27 -11.44
CA PRO A 114 -0.29 -2.48 -11.11
C PRO A 114 1.02 -3.28 -11.17
N GLU A 115 2.10 -2.67 -11.67
CA GLU A 115 3.38 -3.35 -11.93
C GLU A 115 4.02 -3.97 -10.68
N VAL A 116 3.77 -3.40 -9.50
CA VAL A 116 4.30 -3.89 -8.23
C VAL A 116 3.60 -5.16 -7.73
N MET A 117 2.49 -5.56 -8.36
CA MET A 117 1.67 -6.69 -7.91
C MET A 117 1.93 -7.94 -8.75
N ARG A 118 1.68 -9.10 -8.13
CA ARG A 118 1.89 -10.39 -8.77
C ARG A 118 0.61 -11.19 -8.81
N ILE A 119 0.36 -11.85 -9.94
CA ILE A 119 -0.72 -12.83 -10.06
C ILE A 119 -0.24 -14.11 -9.38
N LYS A 120 -0.91 -14.49 -8.30
CA LYS A 120 -0.60 -15.68 -7.51
C LYS A 120 -1.31 -16.90 -8.09
N GLU A 121 -2.58 -16.76 -8.45
CA GLU A 121 -3.42 -17.83 -8.98
C GLU A 121 -4.26 -17.33 -10.16
N GLY A 122 -4.56 -18.22 -11.11
CA GLY A 122 -5.31 -17.86 -12.33
C GLY A 122 -4.49 -17.05 -13.33
N ALA A 123 -5.19 -16.32 -14.20
CA ALA A 123 -4.57 -15.45 -15.18
C ALA A 123 -5.44 -14.21 -15.44
N ASN A 124 -4.85 -13.02 -15.41
CA ASN A 124 -5.49 -11.78 -15.84
C ASN A 124 -5.51 -11.62 -17.37
N TYR A 125 -5.05 -12.64 -18.10
CA TYR A 125 -4.97 -12.67 -19.54
C TYR A 125 -5.56 -13.98 -20.06
N ILE A 126 -6.41 -13.88 -21.08
CA ILE A 126 -7.02 -15.04 -21.71
C ILE A 126 -7.34 -14.79 -23.18
N LEU A 127 -7.13 -15.82 -24.00
CA LEU A 127 -7.61 -15.88 -25.37
C LEU A 127 -8.72 -16.93 -25.43
N MET A 128 -9.93 -16.52 -25.83
CA MET A 128 -11.09 -17.41 -25.88
C MET A 128 -12.07 -17.03 -27.00
N GLU A 129 -12.92 -17.98 -27.38
CA GLU A 129 -14.13 -17.68 -28.14
C GLU A 129 -15.30 -17.45 -27.17
N LEU A 130 -15.91 -16.27 -27.26
CA LEU A 130 -17.13 -15.96 -26.53
C LEU A 130 -18.33 -16.05 -27.48
N GLY A 131 -19.18 -17.04 -27.22
CA GLY A 131 -20.37 -17.31 -28.02
C GLY A 131 -21.37 -16.13 -28.05
N PRO A 132 -22.36 -16.21 -28.95
CA PRO A 132 -23.36 -15.17 -29.10
C PRO A 132 -24.26 -15.08 -27.87
N ARG A 133 -24.53 -13.86 -27.37
CA ARG A 133 -25.36 -13.62 -26.16
C ARG A 133 -24.91 -14.40 -24.92
N ARG A 134 -23.62 -14.77 -24.86
CA ARG A 134 -23.03 -15.51 -23.74
C ARG A 134 -22.17 -14.61 -22.88
N GLU A 135 -21.94 -15.11 -21.67
CA GLU A 135 -21.01 -14.54 -20.71
C GLU A 135 -19.98 -15.54 -20.26
N THR A 136 -18.92 -15.03 -19.67
CA THR A 136 -17.81 -15.79 -19.10
C THR A 136 -17.26 -15.05 -17.89
N LEU A 137 -16.63 -15.82 -16.99
CA LEU A 137 -15.95 -15.31 -15.81
C LEU A 137 -14.46 -15.60 -15.93
N ILE A 138 -13.65 -14.59 -15.64
CA ILE A 138 -12.21 -14.70 -15.50
C ILE A 138 -11.91 -14.44 -14.03
N GLU A 139 -11.34 -15.42 -13.36
CA GLU A 139 -10.99 -15.35 -11.94
C GLU A 139 -9.48 -15.46 -11.79
N TYR A 140 -8.92 -14.52 -11.02
CA TYR A 140 -7.50 -14.54 -10.68
C TYR A 140 -7.26 -13.88 -9.32
N THR A 141 -6.18 -14.27 -8.67
CA THR A 141 -5.77 -13.76 -7.36
C THR A 141 -4.51 -12.91 -7.52
N VAL A 142 -4.57 -11.69 -7.00
CA VAL A 142 -3.45 -10.73 -7.00
C VAL A 142 -2.88 -10.60 -5.58
N GLU A 143 -1.58 -10.79 -5.46
CA GLU A 143 -0.81 -10.52 -4.24
C GLU A 143 -0.39 -9.05 -4.21
N CYS A 144 -0.59 -8.40 -3.05
CA CYS A 144 -0.35 -6.98 -2.83
C CYS A 144 0.86 -6.77 -1.90
N PRO A 145 2.10 -6.74 -2.42
CA PRO A 145 3.30 -6.74 -1.57
C PRO A 145 3.62 -5.39 -0.92
N LEU A 146 3.10 -4.28 -1.46
CA LEU A 146 3.46 -2.92 -1.03
C LEU A 146 2.22 -2.10 -0.70
N ARG A 147 2.26 -1.33 0.39
CA ARG A 147 1.22 -0.36 0.72
C ARG A 147 1.07 0.68 -0.38
N GLY A 148 -0.11 1.27 -0.46
CA GLY A 148 -0.40 2.31 -1.45
C GLY A 148 -1.87 2.37 -1.84
N PHE A 149 -2.18 3.39 -2.64
CA PHE A 149 -3.43 3.49 -3.37
C PHE A 149 -3.21 2.91 -4.76
N TYR A 150 -4.04 1.94 -5.14
CA TYR A 150 -3.91 1.23 -6.39
C TYR A 150 -5.26 1.14 -7.10
N THR A 151 -5.18 0.98 -8.41
CA THR A 151 -6.34 0.83 -9.29
C THR A 151 -6.13 -0.39 -10.17
N LEU A 152 -7.12 -1.29 -10.24
CA LEU A 152 -7.19 -2.32 -11.27
C LEU A 152 -7.84 -1.76 -12.53
N GLY A 153 -7.39 -2.20 -13.69
CA GLY A 153 -7.87 -1.75 -14.99
C GLY A 153 -6.97 -0.72 -15.67
N PRO A 154 -7.28 -0.35 -16.92
CA PRO A 154 -8.46 -0.76 -17.70
C PRO A 154 -8.37 -2.21 -18.19
N VAL A 155 -9.49 -2.74 -18.70
CA VAL A 155 -9.54 -4.04 -19.37
C VAL A 155 -9.28 -3.85 -20.86
N GLY A 156 -8.11 -4.28 -21.33
CA GLY A 156 -7.77 -4.31 -22.75
C GLY A 156 -8.41 -5.51 -23.43
N ILE A 157 -9.16 -5.27 -24.51
CA ILE A 157 -9.77 -6.31 -25.33
C ILE A 157 -9.27 -6.16 -26.77
N ARG A 158 -8.75 -7.25 -27.33
CA ARG A 158 -8.47 -7.40 -28.75
C ARG A 158 -9.43 -8.42 -29.33
N VAL A 159 -10.27 -7.99 -30.26
CA VAL A 159 -11.18 -8.85 -31.02
C VAL A 159 -10.48 -9.27 -32.31
N GLN A 160 -10.43 -10.57 -32.57
CA GLN A 160 -9.84 -11.14 -33.79
C GLN A 160 -10.94 -11.70 -34.70
N ASP A 161 -10.71 -11.67 -36.01
CA ASP A 161 -11.52 -12.42 -36.94
C ASP A 161 -11.21 -13.94 -36.86
N PRO A 162 -12.09 -14.83 -37.34
CA PRO A 162 -11.89 -16.28 -37.27
C PRO A 162 -10.58 -16.79 -37.90
N PHE A 163 -9.99 -16.05 -38.85
CA PHE A 163 -8.74 -16.41 -39.51
C PHE A 163 -7.50 -15.72 -38.87
N GLY A 164 -7.70 -14.84 -37.88
CA GLY A 164 -6.64 -14.08 -37.21
C GLY A 164 -5.82 -13.18 -38.15
N LEU A 165 -6.44 -12.71 -39.23
CA LEU A 165 -5.85 -11.84 -40.25
C LEU A 165 -5.91 -10.36 -39.84
N PHE A 166 -6.96 -9.99 -39.12
CA PHE A 166 -7.24 -8.65 -38.66
C PHE A 166 -7.65 -8.67 -37.20
N HIS A 167 -7.30 -7.59 -36.50
CA HIS A 167 -7.76 -7.39 -35.14
C HIS A 167 -8.18 -5.94 -34.91
N LYS A 168 -9.02 -5.77 -33.89
CA LYS A 168 -9.46 -4.48 -33.37
C LYS A 168 -9.24 -4.47 -31.87
N GLU A 169 -8.61 -3.43 -31.36
CA GLU A 169 -8.37 -3.23 -29.94
C GLU A 169 -9.38 -2.23 -29.39
N LYS A 170 -9.79 -2.43 -28.14
CA LYS A 170 -10.61 -1.52 -27.35
C LYS A 170 -10.24 -1.68 -25.89
N GLU A 171 -10.13 -0.56 -25.19
CA GLU A 171 -10.07 -0.55 -23.74
C GLU A 171 -11.47 -0.35 -23.19
N LEU A 172 -11.86 -1.20 -22.23
CA LEU A 172 -13.04 -0.98 -21.41
C LEU A 172 -12.58 -0.29 -20.12
N HIS A 173 -13.12 0.90 -19.88
CA HIS A 173 -12.85 1.74 -18.71
C HIS A 173 -13.53 1.19 -17.45
N VAL A 174 -13.14 -0.03 -17.05
CA VAL A 174 -13.54 -0.65 -15.79
C VAL A 174 -12.39 -0.50 -14.81
N TYR A 175 -12.60 0.35 -13.80
CA TYR A 175 -11.62 0.67 -12.78
C TYR A 175 -12.14 0.32 -11.40
N ASP A 176 -11.29 -0.31 -10.59
CA ASP A 176 -11.58 -0.58 -9.18
C ASP A 176 -10.41 -0.11 -8.33
N ASP A 177 -10.67 0.90 -7.51
CA ASP A 177 -9.69 1.42 -6.57
C ASP A 177 -9.68 0.61 -5.29
N PHE A 178 -8.48 0.35 -4.76
CA PHE A 178 -8.29 -0.31 -3.49
C PHE A 178 -7.08 0.22 -2.76
N LEU A 179 -7.08 0.01 -1.44
CA LEU A 179 -6.07 0.52 -0.53
C LEU A 179 -5.34 -0.64 0.12
N VAL A 180 -4.02 -0.62 0.02
CA VAL A 180 -3.13 -1.56 0.72
C VAL A 180 -2.52 -0.81 1.90
N PHE A 181 -2.84 -1.25 3.12
CA PHE A 181 -2.29 -0.73 4.37
C PHE A 181 -0.89 -1.30 4.63
N PRO A 182 0.01 -0.55 5.28
CA PRO A 182 1.30 -1.07 5.73
C PRO A 182 1.11 -2.31 6.62
N LYS A 183 2.01 -3.28 6.49
CA LYS A 183 2.04 -4.46 7.36
C LYS A 183 2.19 -4.05 8.82
N THR A 184 1.44 -4.71 9.71
CA THR A 184 1.57 -4.51 11.16
C THR A 184 2.12 -5.76 11.84
N GLU A 185 2.94 -5.54 12.86
CA GLU A 185 3.43 -6.57 13.77
C GLU A 185 2.75 -6.43 15.14
N ASP A 186 2.46 -7.57 15.78
CA ASP A 186 1.91 -7.58 17.14
C ASP A 186 3.01 -7.32 18.17
N LEU A 187 3.04 -6.10 18.70
CA LEU A 187 3.99 -5.67 19.71
C LEU A 187 3.48 -6.07 21.10
N LYS A 188 3.80 -7.29 21.57
CA LYS A 188 3.40 -7.75 22.92
C LYS A 188 4.12 -6.97 24.02
N ASP A 189 3.38 -6.37 24.97
CA ASP A 189 3.79 -5.75 26.26
C ASP A 189 5.18 -5.05 26.33
N ALA A 190 5.70 -4.63 25.18
CA ALA A 190 7.05 -4.16 25.01
C ALA A 190 7.05 -2.81 24.30
N PHE A 191 6.78 -1.78 25.11
CA PHE A 191 7.52 -0.52 25.22
C PHE A 191 6.71 0.77 25.16
N VAL A 192 7.29 1.75 25.86
CA VAL A 192 6.80 3.09 26.15
C VAL A 192 5.67 3.08 27.18
N LYS A 193 6.06 3.27 28.45
CA LYS A 193 5.17 3.79 29.48
C LYS A 193 5.35 5.30 29.45
N SER A 194 4.32 6.05 29.08
CA SER A 194 4.34 7.50 29.28
C SER A 194 4.58 7.78 30.77
N LYS A 195 5.52 8.66 31.07
CA LYS A 195 5.73 9.16 32.44
C LYS A 195 4.67 10.19 32.85
N VAL A 196 3.89 10.71 31.89
CA VAL A 196 2.95 11.81 32.13
C VAL A 196 1.52 11.40 31.73
N PRO A 197 0.60 11.26 32.69
CA PRO A 197 -0.83 11.10 32.42
C PRO A 197 -1.44 12.36 31.83
N LYS A 198 -2.45 12.19 30.97
CA LYS A 198 -3.27 13.29 30.44
C LYS A 198 -3.73 14.22 31.57
N ILE A 199 -3.25 15.46 31.56
CA ILE A 199 -3.78 16.51 32.43
C ILE A 199 -5.04 17.04 31.77
N PHE A 200 -6.21 16.62 32.24
CA PHE A 200 -7.44 17.37 31.96
C PHE A 200 -7.27 18.76 32.59
N THR A 201 -7.45 19.83 31.82
CA THR A 201 -7.44 21.20 32.33
C THR A 201 -8.46 21.31 33.47
N GLY A 202 -7.97 21.40 34.71
CA GLY A 202 -8.77 21.40 35.94
C GLY A 202 -8.52 20.25 36.93
N ALA A 203 -7.70 19.24 36.60
CA ALA A 203 -7.45 18.10 37.49
C ALA A 203 -6.04 18.13 38.09
N VAL A 204 -5.99 18.28 39.41
CA VAL A 204 -4.90 17.80 40.28
C VAL A 204 -4.47 16.39 39.83
N ASN A 205 -3.19 16.03 39.99
CA ASN A 205 -2.70 14.64 39.81
C ASN A 205 -3.45 13.69 40.77
N ILE A 206 -4.68 13.31 40.40
CA ILE A 206 -5.50 12.37 41.15
C ILE A 206 -5.22 11.02 40.52
N ARG A 207 -4.34 10.25 41.15
CA ARG A 207 -4.25 8.82 40.89
C ARG A 207 -5.64 8.23 41.13
N GLN A 208 -6.21 7.56 40.14
CA GLN A 208 -7.56 6.99 40.22
C GLN A 208 -7.50 5.46 40.20
N PRO A 209 -8.34 4.76 40.99
CA PRO A 209 -8.46 3.32 40.91
C PRO A 209 -9.01 2.90 39.53
N GLY A 210 -8.44 1.84 38.95
CA GLY A 210 -8.77 1.34 37.62
C GLY A 210 -8.10 0.02 37.25
N GLU A 211 -8.14 -0.33 35.97
CA GLU A 211 -7.61 -1.60 35.43
C GLU A 211 -6.18 -1.47 34.87
N GLY A 212 -5.29 -0.71 35.51
CA GLY A 212 -3.89 -0.69 35.09
C GLY A 212 -3.03 -1.75 35.75
N SER A 213 -1.71 -1.62 35.57
CA SER A 213 -0.72 -2.59 36.05
C SER A 213 -0.03 -2.20 37.36
N ASN A 214 -0.09 -0.92 37.75
CA ASN A 214 0.54 -0.42 38.96
C ASN A 214 -0.37 -0.61 40.17
N PHE A 215 0.18 -1.10 41.29
CA PHE A 215 -0.57 -1.17 42.55
C PHE A 215 -0.96 0.24 43.03
N TYR A 216 -2.24 0.46 43.29
CA TYR A 216 -2.78 1.73 43.77
C TYR A 216 -3.05 1.68 45.27
N ASN A 217 -3.90 0.75 45.70
CA ASN A 217 -4.27 0.59 47.11
C ASN A 217 -4.80 -0.83 47.40
N LEU A 218 -4.91 -1.18 48.68
CA LEU A 218 -5.70 -2.31 49.14
C LEU A 218 -7.07 -1.82 49.60
N ARG A 219 -8.14 -2.45 49.13
CA ARG A 219 -9.49 -2.24 49.69
C ARG A 219 -10.10 -3.54 50.18
N GLU A 220 -11.08 -3.42 51.06
CA GLU A 220 -11.89 -4.57 51.48
C GLU A 220 -12.65 -5.17 50.28
N TYR A 221 -12.71 -6.49 50.23
CA TYR A 221 -13.42 -7.25 49.22
C TYR A 221 -14.92 -6.96 49.28
N ILE A 222 -15.53 -6.73 48.12
CA ILE A 222 -16.97 -6.56 47.97
C ILE A 222 -17.50 -7.76 47.16
N PRO A 223 -18.65 -8.35 47.54
CA PRO A 223 -19.27 -9.42 46.76
C PRO A 223 -19.47 -9.02 45.29
N GLY A 224 -18.84 -9.76 44.39
CA GLY A 224 -18.79 -9.46 42.96
C GLY A 224 -17.37 -9.18 42.43
N ASP A 225 -16.42 -8.92 43.32
CA ASP A 225 -15.02 -8.75 42.93
C ASP A 225 -14.40 -10.07 42.43
N PRO A 226 -13.55 -10.02 41.39
CA PRO A 226 -12.89 -11.21 40.88
C PRO A 226 -11.88 -11.76 41.88
N MET A 227 -12.00 -13.04 42.23
CA MET A 227 -11.13 -13.73 43.19
C MET A 227 -9.64 -13.66 42.84
N ARG A 228 -9.29 -13.54 41.54
CA ARG A 228 -7.90 -13.38 41.08
C ARG A 228 -7.24 -12.10 41.62
N LYS A 229 -8.01 -11.08 41.98
CA LYS A 229 -7.48 -9.82 42.53
C LYS A 229 -7.34 -9.85 44.06
N VAL A 230 -7.73 -10.94 44.74
CA VAL A 230 -7.60 -11.07 46.20
C VAL A 230 -6.13 -11.17 46.60
N ASN A 231 -5.74 -10.32 47.55
CA ASN A 231 -4.40 -10.35 48.13
C ASN A 231 -4.35 -11.36 49.29
N TRP A 232 -4.04 -12.61 48.98
CA TRP A 232 -3.97 -13.70 49.97
C TRP A 232 -2.97 -13.44 51.11
N LYS A 233 -1.90 -12.68 50.85
CA LYS A 233 -0.90 -12.32 51.86
C LYS A 233 -1.46 -11.28 52.86
N ALA A 234 -2.25 -10.33 52.39
CA ALA A 234 -2.97 -9.39 53.25
C ALA A 234 -4.05 -10.10 54.06
N PHE A 235 -4.80 -11.02 53.42
CA PHE A 235 -5.79 -11.86 54.09
C PHE A 235 -5.19 -12.68 55.24
N ALA A 236 -4.06 -13.35 55.00
CA ALA A 236 -3.40 -14.16 56.01
C ALA A 236 -2.90 -13.38 57.24
N ARG A 237 -2.65 -12.07 57.11
CA ARG A 237 -2.16 -11.21 58.20
C ARG A 237 -3.27 -10.53 58.98
N ALA A 238 -4.32 -10.09 58.30
CA ALA A 238 -5.37 -9.25 58.90
C ALA A 238 -6.69 -9.99 59.12
N GLY A 239 -6.85 -11.22 58.61
CA GLY A 239 -8.09 -12.00 58.70
C GLY A 239 -9.26 -11.45 57.88
N LYS A 240 -9.07 -10.33 57.17
CA LYS A 240 -10.06 -9.68 56.30
C LYS A 240 -9.69 -9.84 54.84
N MET A 241 -10.66 -10.16 53.98
CA MET A 241 -10.43 -10.34 52.55
C MET A 241 -10.20 -8.99 51.89
N MET A 242 -9.00 -8.79 51.34
CA MET A 242 -8.59 -7.55 50.69
C MET A 242 -8.33 -7.80 49.20
N VAL A 243 -8.65 -6.83 48.36
CA VAL A 243 -8.44 -6.86 46.91
C VAL A 243 -7.39 -5.82 46.54
N ASN A 244 -6.46 -6.18 45.66
CA ASN A 244 -5.53 -5.22 45.07
C ASN A 244 -6.27 -4.33 44.08
N GLU A 245 -6.38 -3.04 44.37
CA GLU A 245 -6.75 -2.02 43.39
C GLU A 245 -5.51 -1.58 42.65
N PHE A 246 -5.65 -1.48 41.33
CA PHE A 246 -4.61 -0.99 40.46
C PHE A 246 -4.91 0.44 40.03
N GLU A 247 -3.89 1.19 39.68
CA GLU A 247 -4.02 2.55 39.17
C GLU A 247 -4.55 2.47 37.74
N ARG A 248 -5.46 3.36 37.34
CA ARG A 248 -5.89 3.44 35.94
C ARG A 248 -4.67 3.76 35.06
N ASP A 249 -4.42 2.97 34.02
CA ASP A 249 -3.38 3.29 33.03
C ASP A 249 -3.63 4.69 32.45
N ALA A 250 -2.60 5.52 32.51
CA ALA A 250 -2.62 6.88 32.02
C ALA A 250 -2.86 6.92 30.51
N VAL A 251 -3.94 7.58 30.05
CA VAL A 251 -4.14 7.89 28.63
C VAL A 251 -2.98 8.77 28.19
N SER A 252 -2.16 8.27 27.29
CA SER A 252 -0.92 8.94 26.90
C SER A 252 -1.04 9.69 25.59
N ASP A 253 -0.34 10.81 25.62
CA ASP A 253 0.10 11.74 24.59
C ASP A 253 0.83 11.25 23.31
N ILE A 254 0.72 10.04 22.74
CA ILE A 254 1.72 9.59 21.72
C ILE A 254 1.67 10.35 20.39
N ILE A 255 2.83 10.80 19.90
CA ILE A 255 3.02 11.40 18.57
C ILE A 255 4.02 10.57 17.78
N LEU A 256 3.59 10.08 16.62
CA LEU A 256 4.47 9.41 15.65
C LEU A 256 4.90 10.43 14.58
N ILE A 257 6.20 10.55 14.34
CA ILE A 257 6.75 11.42 13.29
C ILE A 257 7.48 10.52 12.29
N VAL A 258 7.03 10.47 11.04
CA VAL A 258 7.59 9.64 9.97
C VAL A 258 8.30 10.53 8.95
N ASP A 259 9.58 10.25 8.73
CA ASP A 259 10.42 10.87 7.71
C ASP A 259 10.15 10.26 6.33
N SER A 260 9.43 11.00 5.49
CA SER A 260 9.14 10.66 4.10
C SER A 260 9.86 11.60 3.13
N ARG A 261 11.04 12.13 3.50
CA ARG A 261 11.91 12.84 2.56
C ARG A 261 12.40 11.89 1.46
N ALA A 262 12.92 12.45 0.38
CA ALA A 262 13.43 11.68 -0.76
C ALA A 262 14.51 10.66 -0.35
N ILE A 263 15.33 10.97 0.64
CA ILE A 263 16.37 10.06 1.16
C ILE A 263 15.80 8.78 1.79
N SER A 264 14.54 8.79 2.23
CA SER A 264 13.89 7.60 2.81
C SER A 264 13.53 6.52 1.76
N GLU A 265 13.66 6.83 0.46
CA GLU A 265 13.52 5.83 -0.63
C GLU A 265 14.79 5.01 -0.87
N THR A 266 15.85 5.25 -0.10
CA THR A 266 17.13 4.56 -0.26
C THR A 266 16.97 3.05 -0.05
N GLY A 267 17.29 2.28 -1.09
CA GLY A 267 17.17 0.83 -1.15
C GLY A 267 16.28 0.34 -2.31
N PRO A 268 16.01 -0.98 -2.40
CA PRO A 268 14.99 -1.52 -3.30
C PRO A 268 13.57 -0.98 -2.99
N VAL A 269 12.68 -0.99 -3.99
CA VAL A 269 11.28 -0.51 -3.87
C VAL A 269 10.53 -1.19 -2.71
N SER A 270 10.79 -2.47 -2.47
CA SER A 270 10.19 -3.25 -1.39
C SER A 270 10.95 -3.23 -0.06
N ARG A 271 12.16 -2.68 -0.06
CA ARG A 271 13.09 -2.68 1.07
C ARG A 271 13.81 -1.34 1.13
N ASN A 272 13.14 -0.33 1.68
CA ASN A 272 13.70 0.99 1.91
C ASN A 272 13.24 1.54 3.25
N SER A 273 13.96 2.52 3.77
CA SER A 273 13.73 3.09 5.10
C SER A 273 12.29 3.55 5.29
N LEU A 274 11.65 4.14 4.28
CA LEU A 274 10.23 4.55 4.36
C LEU A 274 9.27 3.35 4.51
N VAL A 275 9.52 2.24 3.81
CA VAL A 275 8.73 1.01 3.98
C VAL A 275 8.81 0.50 5.41
N TYR A 276 9.99 0.47 5.99
CA TYR A 276 10.16 0.03 7.37
C TYR A 276 9.60 1.03 8.38
N SER A 277 9.81 2.33 8.19
CA SER A 277 9.23 3.38 9.03
C SER A 277 7.70 3.35 9.03
N THR A 278 7.06 3.15 7.88
CA THR A 278 5.59 3.09 7.83
C THR A 278 5.01 1.83 8.47
N ARG A 279 5.66 0.66 8.30
CA ARG A 279 5.32 -0.58 9.03
C ARG A 279 5.47 -0.43 10.53
N ALA A 280 6.56 0.18 10.98
CA ALA A 280 6.80 0.43 12.39
C ALA A 280 5.80 1.43 12.97
N ALA A 281 5.51 2.53 12.27
CA ALA A 281 4.48 3.49 12.68
C ALA A 281 3.09 2.84 12.75
N ALA A 282 2.74 1.97 11.80
CA ALA A 282 1.48 1.24 11.78
C ALA A 282 1.35 0.28 12.98
N SER A 283 2.43 -0.46 13.27
CA SER A 283 2.51 -1.40 14.41
C SER A 283 2.42 -0.67 15.74
N LEU A 284 3.15 0.44 15.91
CA LEU A 284 3.08 1.29 17.09
C LEU A 284 1.69 1.91 17.28
N ALA A 285 1.09 2.44 16.20
CA ALA A 285 -0.26 2.98 16.25
C ALA A 285 -1.28 1.93 16.70
N GLN A 286 -1.20 0.70 16.16
CA GLN A 286 -2.06 -0.40 16.57
C GLN A 286 -1.85 -0.76 18.05
N TYR A 287 -0.60 -0.85 18.49
CA TYR A 287 -0.23 -1.14 19.88
C TYR A 287 -0.80 -0.10 20.85
N PHE A 288 -0.49 1.18 20.65
CA PHE A 288 -0.93 2.26 21.56
C PHE A 288 -2.46 2.43 21.55
N LEU A 289 -3.11 2.37 20.39
CA LEU A 289 -4.57 2.46 20.33
C LEU A 289 -5.26 1.27 20.99
N SER A 290 -4.65 0.08 20.99
CA SER A 290 -5.17 -1.08 21.73
C SER A 290 -5.12 -0.89 23.25
N ARG A 291 -4.15 -0.11 23.74
CA ARG A 291 -4.00 0.32 25.14
C ARG A 291 -4.88 1.52 25.52
N ARG A 292 -5.74 1.98 24.58
CA ARG A 292 -6.59 3.18 24.71
C ARG A 292 -5.81 4.49 24.85
N ASP A 293 -4.54 4.50 24.46
CA ASP A 293 -3.78 5.73 24.34
C ASP A 293 -4.27 6.55 23.13
N SER A 294 -3.97 7.85 23.13
CA SER A 294 -4.23 8.71 21.99
C SER A 294 -3.00 8.78 21.11
N VAL A 295 -3.19 8.64 19.79
CA VAL A 295 -2.09 8.60 18.83
C VAL A 295 -2.32 9.67 17.76
N GLY A 296 -1.36 10.58 17.64
CA GLY A 296 -1.22 11.51 16.51
C GLY A 296 -0.13 11.04 15.56
N LEU A 297 -0.18 11.49 14.30
CA LEU A 297 0.78 11.14 13.27
C LEU A 297 1.19 12.37 12.49
N VAL A 298 2.47 12.49 12.18
CA VAL A 298 3.04 13.53 11.34
C VAL A 298 3.95 12.87 10.31
N ILE A 299 3.64 13.03 9.03
CA ILE A 299 4.47 12.57 7.92
C ILE A 299 5.05 13.81 7.25
N TYR A 300 6.37 13.86 7.07
CA TYR A 300 7.04 15.03 6.50
C TYR A 300 8.00 14.66 5.37
N GLY A 301 8.01 15.47 4.32
CA GLY A 301 8.89 15.29 3.17
C GLY A 301 8.86 16.51 2.25
N ASP A 302 7.98 16.51 1.26
CA ASP A 302 7.65 17.66 0.41
C ASP A 302 6.61 18.57 1.07
N GLN A 303 5.70 17.96 1.82
CA GLN A 303 4.67 18.59 2.64
C GLN A 303 4.70 17.98 4.04
N ILE A 304 4.12 18.70 5.01
CA ILE A 304 3.92 18.19 6.37
C ILE A 304 2.45 17.85 6.53
N ASN A 305 2.14 16.56 6.54
CA ASN A 305 0.80 16.02 6.73
C ASN A 305 0.64 15.55 8.18
N SER A 306 -0.21 16.23 8.95
CA SER A 306 -0.51 15.88 10.34
C SER A 306 -1.92 15.32 10.50
N VAL A 307 -2.05 14.34 11.38
CA VAL A 307 -3.32 13.85 11.92
C VAL A 307 -3.32 14.12 13.41
N ASP A 308 -4.36 14.81 13.87
CA ASP A 308 -4.55 15.08 15.27
C ASP A 308 -4.73 13.80 16.08
N ARG A 309 -4.47 13.95 17.36
CA ARG A 309 -4.47 12.87 18.34
C ARG A 309 -5.90 12.42 18.60
N ASP A 310 -6.18 11.15 18.40
CA ASP A 310 -7.46 10.54 18.77
C ASP A 310 -7.25 9.10 19.25
N THR A 311 -8.32 8.42 19.67
CA THR A 311 -8.31 7.08 20.24
C THR A 311 -9.19 6.12 19.43
N GLY A 312 -9.02 4.82 19.68
CA GLY A 312 -9.91 3.78 19.17
C GLY A 312 -9.67 3.37 17.70
N LYS A 313 -10.54 2.47 17.22
CA LYS A 313 -10.37 1.79 15.91
C LYS A 313 -10.49 2.72 14.72
N LYS A 314 -11.34 3.75 14.79
CA LYS A 314 -11.50 4.72 13.70
C LYS A 314 -10.19 5.47 13.47
N GLN A 315 -9.53 5.90 14.55
CA GLN A 315 -8.23 6.55 14.45
C GLN A 315 -7.20 5.65 13.79
N LEU A 316 -7.15 4.36 14.17
CA LEU A 316 -6.22 3.41 13.54
C LEU A 316 -6.35 3.42 12.00
N TYR A 317 -7.57 3.33 11.47
CA TYR A 317 -7.77 3.37 10.01
C TYR A 317 -7.39 4.71 9.37
N VAL A 318 -7.60 5.84 10.06
CA VAL A 318 -7.13 7.16 9.58
C VAL A 318 -5.61 7.17 9.48
N LEU A 319 -4.92 6.70 10.51
CA LEU A 319 -3.45 6.63 10.55
C LEU A 319 -2.92 5.69 9.46
N LEU A 320 -3.46 4.47 9.35
CA LEU A 320 -3.07 3.51 8.32
C LEU A 320 -3.27 4.05 6.89
N THR A 321 -4.36 4.77 6.66
CA THR A 321 -4.63 5.41 5.35
C THR A 321 -3.58 6.47 5.02
N LYS A 322 -3.17 7.29 6.00
CA LYS A 322 -2.11 8.29 5.79
C LYS A 322 -0.74 7.64 5.57
N LEU A 323 -0.42 6.58 6.31
CA LEU A 323 0.81 5.82 6.13
C LEU A 323 0.88 5.10 4.78
N ALA A 324 -0.26 4.59 4.28
CA ALA A 324 -0.36 4.00 2.95
C ALA A 324 -0.08 5.02 1.83
N GLY A 325 -0.46 6.28 2.04
CA GLY A 325 -0.18 7.39 1.12
C GLY A 325 1.20 8.04 1.26
N ALA A 326 2.04 7.59 2.18
CA ALA A 326 3.36 8.19 2.40
C ALA A 326 4.29 7.85 1.22
N ALA A 327 4.76 8.88 0.52
CA ALA A 327 5.72 8.77 -0.58
C ALA A 327 7.01 9.53 -0.21
N ALA A 328 8.16 8.98 -0.60
CA ALA A 328 9.46 9.60 -0.36
C ALA A 328 9.66 10.78 -1.31
N LYS A 329 9.42 12.01 -0.84
CA LYS A 329 9.51 13.24 -1.64
C LYS A 329 10.01 14.40 -0.80
N GLY A 330 10.63 15.38 -1.45
CA GLY A 330 11.08 16.61 -0.81
C GLY A 330 12.22 16.43 0.19
N ASN A 331 12.57 17.53 0.85
CA ASN A 331 13.69 17.57 1.79
C ASN A 331 13.42 18.52 2.98
N THR A 332 12.16 18.58 3.44
CA THR A 332 11.77 19.44 4.57
C THR A 332 12.51 18.98 5.84
N PRO A 333 13.35 19.82 6.47
CA PRO A 333 14.08 19.41 7.67
C PRO A 333 13.16 19.16 8.87
N LEU A 334 13.56 18.24 9.76
CA LEU A 334 12.82 17.90 10.97
C LEU A 334 12.58 19.13 11.86
N GLN A 335 13.50 20.09 11.91
CA GLN A 335 13.31 21.32 12.67
C GLN A 335 12.05 22.10 12.26
N VAL A 336 11.69 22.10 10.97
CA VAL A 336 10.47 22.75 10.49
C VAL A 336 9.24 22.05 11.05
N VAL A 337 9.26 20.71 11.11
CA VAL A 337 8.22 19.88 11.69
C VAL A 337 8.10 20.16 13.18
N THR A 338 9.22 20.13 13.90
CA THR A 338 9.32 20.45 15.33
C THR A 338 8.67 21.80 15.61
N ASN A 339 9.07 22.86 14.91
CA ASN A 339 8.52 24.20 15.09
C ASN A 339 6.99 24.27 14.84
N ARG A 340 6.48 23.49 13.87
CA ARG A 340 5.05 23.45 13.54
C ARG A 340 4.21 22.73 14.58
N ILE A 341 4.69 21.60 15.10
CA ILE A 341 3.92 20.77 16.02
C ILE A 341 4.03 21.25 17.46
N MET A 342 5.15 21.91 17.82
CA MET A 342 5.45 22.31 19.19
C MET A 342 4.33 23.10 19.91
N PRO A 343 3.59 24.03 19.25
CA PRO A 343 2.51 24.77 19.91
C PRO A 343 1.27 23.92 20.21
N HIS A 344 1.12 22.76 19.58
CA HIS A 344 -0.10 21.95 19.57
C HIS A 344 0.02 20.68 20.42
N ILE A 345 1.12 20.51 21.16
CA ILE A 345 1.47 19.28 21.86
C ILE A 345 1.71 19.52 23.36
N ASN A 346 1.17 18.63 24.19
CA ASN A 346 1.30 18.72 25.66
C ASN A 346 2.71 18.29 26.09
N ARG A 347 3.35 19.04 26.99
CA ARG A 347 4.66 18.67 27.58
C ARG A 347 4.62 17.24 28.15
N GLY A 348 5.72 16.50 28.02
CA GLY A 348 5.82 15.13 28.53
C GLY A 348 5.20 14.04 27.66
N SER A 349 4.59 14.40 26.52
CA SER A 349 4.08 13.45 25.54
C SER A 349 5.20 12.59 24.94
N PRO A 350 5.03 11.27 24.77
CA PRO A 350 6.00 10.47 24.03
C PRO A 350 6.03 10.88 22.55
N ILE A 351 7.21 11.22 22.04
CA ILE A 351 7.46 11.51 20.63
C ILE A 351 8.32 10.38 20.07
N ILE A 352 7.78 9.68 19.08
CA ILE A 352 8.48 8.60 18.39
C ILE A 352 8.78 9.05 16.96
N ILE A 353 10.06 9.24 16.65
CA ILE A 353 10.56 9.66 15.35
C ILE A 353 11.02 8.42 14.60
N LEU A 354 10.51 8.22 13.39
CA LEU A 354 10.91 7.17 12.48
C LEU A 354 11.65 7.82 11.31
N SER A 355 12.97 7.70 11.29
CA SER A 355 13.83 8.38 10.30
C SER A 355 15.10 7.57 10.03
N PRO A 356 15.59 7.52 8.79
CA PRO A 356 16.89 6.93 8.49
C PRO A 356 18.06 7.69 9.13
N LEU A 357 17.86 8.83 9.81
CA LEU A 357 18.93 9.63 10.42
C LEU A 357 19.99 10.11 9.42
N GLU A 358 19.57 10.39 8.18
CA GLU A 358 20.47 10.80 7.10
C GLU A 358 20.02 12.13 6.47
N GLY A 359 20.98 12.93 6.02
CA GLY A 359 20.73 14.11 5.19
C GLY A 359 19.94 15.25 5.85
N ASP A 360 19.83 15.29 7.18
CA ASP A 360 19.22 16.41 7.93
C ASP A 360 20.22 17.02 8.93
N PRO A 361 20.82 18.19 8.63
CA PRO A 361 21.75 18.84 9.56
C PRO A 361 21.03 19.44 10.79
N THR A 362 19.70 19.52 10.78
CA THR A 362 18.90 20.12 11.86
C THR A 362 18.39 19.11 12.87
N LEU A 363 18.62 17.81 12.65
CA LEU A 363 18.04 16.73 13.43
C LEU A 363 18.41 16.81 14.92
N VAL A 364 19.68 17.10 15.22
CA VAL A 364 20.17 17.27 16.60
C VAL A 364 19.47 18.45 17.29
N ASN A 365 19.31 19.58 16.60
CA ASN A 365 18.63 20.75 17.15
C ASN A 365 17.14 20.47 17.39
N ALA A 366 16.49 19.78 16.45
CA ALA A 366 15.09 19.38 16.57
C ALA A 366 14.86 18.45 17.77
N VAL A 367 15.74 17.46 17.98
CA VAL A 367 15.67 16.57 19.15
C VAL A 367 16.00 17.32 20.44
N ARG A 368 16.98 18.23 20.43
CA ARG A 368 17.30 19.09 21.57
C ARG A 368 16.08 19.92 21.99
N ASP A 369 15.33 20.48 21.05
CA ASP A 369 14.15 21.30 21.33
C ASP A 369 13.01 20.47 21.94
N PHE A 370 12.81 19.23 21.50
CA PHE A 370 11.89 18.30 22.16
C PHE A 370 12.36 17.98 23.59
N ARG A 371 13.63 17.64 23.76
CA ARG A 371 14.17 17.29 25.09
C ARG A 371 14.15 18.46 26.06
N ALA A 372 14.41 19.68 25.60
CA ALA A 372 14.36 20.90 26.40
C ALA A 372 12.95 21.24 26.93
N ARG A 373 11.90 20.60 26.39
CA ARG A 373 10.50 20.75 26.82
C ARG A 373 9.94 19.51 27.51
N ASP A 374 10.84 18.65 28.01
CA ASP A 374 10.55 17.42 28.75
C ASP A 374 9.78 16.35 27.96
N PHE A 375 9.84 16.37 26.62
CA PHE A 375 9.28 15.28 25.81
C PHE A 375 10.14 14.01 25.93
N ASP A 376 9.49 12.85 26.04
CA ASP A 376 10.17 11.56 25.96
C ASP A 376 10.39 11.21 24.48
N VAL A 377 11.63 11.29 24.01
CA VAL A 377 11.95 11.16 22.58
C VAL A 377 12.53 9.79 22.33
N THR A 378 11.86 9.01 21.49
CA THR A 378 12.36 7.76 20.93
C THR A 378 12.61 7.96 19.44
N VAL A 379 13.77 7.54 18.95
CA VAL A 379 14.12 7.53 17.54
C VAL A 379 14.27 6.08 17.11
N LEU A 380 13.44 5.65 16.16
CA LEU A 380 13.56 4.37 15.47
C LEU A 380 14.17 4.63 14.10
N SER A 381 15.38 4.11 13.87
CA SER A 381 16.13 4.38 12.67
C SER A 381 16.34 3.11 11.84
N PRO A 382 15.49 2.85 10.82
CA PRO A 382 15.76 1.79 9.87
C PRO A 382 16.97 2.18 9.03
N SER A 383 18.09 1.46 9.20
CA SER A 383 19.33 1.74 8.50
C SER A 383 19.18 1.52 7.00
N SER A 384 19.53 2.53 6.20
CA SER A 384 19.62 2.45 4.73
C SER A 384 20.97 1.91 4.24
N LEU A 385 22.00 1.98 5.09
CA LEU A 385 23.40 1.72 4.72
C LEU A 385 23.64 0.30 4.21
N GLU A 386 23.04 -0.69 4.89
CA GLU A 386 23.19 -2.10 4.51
C GLU A 386 22.60 -2.34 3.11
N PHE A 387 21.48 -1.69 2.77
CA PHE A 387 20.88 -1.81 1.44
C PHE A 387 21.74 -1.20 0.34
N GLU A 388 22.38 -0.07 0.60
CA GLU A 388 23.24 0.58 -0.38
C GLU A 388 24.55 -0.19 -0.60
N PHE A 389 25.08 -0.77 0.48
CA PHE A 389 26.26 -1.63 0.42
C PHE A 389 25.98 -2.93 -0.34
N ASP A 390 24.88 -3.62 -0.02
CA ASP A 390 24.45 -4.84 -0.72
C ASP A 390 24.15 -4.59 -2.20
N ALA A 391 23.57 -3.42 -2.52
CA ALA A 391 23.33 -2.99 -3.89
C ALA A 391 24.59 -2.55 -4.64
N LYS A 392 25.78 -2.60 -4.01
CA LYS A 392 27.07 -2.13 -4.53
C LYS A 392 27.04 -0.67 -5.00
N ARG A 393 26.19 0.16 -4.37
CA ARG A 393 26.14 1.60 -4.60
C ARG A 393 27.20 2.33 -3.77
N LEU A 394 27.59 1.74 -2.64
CA LEU A 394 28.70 2.20 -1.81
C LEU A 394 29.90 1.26 -1.96
N ASP A 395 31.08 1.84 -2.07
CA ASP A 395 32.32 1.10 -1.86
C ASP A 395 32.58 0.91 -0.37
N ARG A 396 33.56 0.05 -0.03
CA ARG A 396 33.86 -0.23 1.38
C ARG A 396 34.26 1.03 2.14
N THR A 397 35.02 1.93 1.52
CA THR A 397 35.44 3.18 2.17
C THR A 397 34.26 4.10 2.42
N GLY A 398 33.35 4.28 1.46
CA GLY A 398 32.13 5.06 1.63
C GLY A 398 31.24 4.49 2.73
N TYR A 399 31.05 3.17 2.78
CA TYR A 399 30.30 2.50 3.84
C TYR A 399 30.88 2.81 5.24
N GLU A 400 32.19 2.66 5.44
CA GLU A 400 32.82 2.91 6.75
C GLU A 400 32.70 4.38 7.17
N VAL A 401 32.80 5.32 6.23
CA VAL A 401 32.62 6.75 6.50
C VAL A 401 31.18 7.05 6.93
N MET A 402 30.18 6.61 6.15
CA MET A 402 28.78 6.87 6.45
C MET A 402 28.33 6.17 7.74
N LYS A 403 28.83 4.97 8.00
CA LYS A 403 28.63 4.26 9.27
C LYS A 403 29.20 5.05 10.45
N THR A 404 30.42 5.58 10.32
CA THR A 404 31.05 6.40 11.36
C THR A 404 30.26 7.69 11.62
N GLU A 405 29.84 8.38 10.55
CA GLU A 405 29.00 9.59 10.67
C GLU A 405 27.67 9.30 11.38
N ARG A 406 27.03 8.19 11.03
CA ARG A 406 25.81 7.70 11.68
C ARG A 406 26.02 7.39 13.16
N ASP A 407 27.09 6.68 13.52
CA ASP A 407 27.41 6.33 14.90
C ASP A 407 27.65 7.58 15.76
N ILE A 408 28.31 8.60 15.21
CA ILE A 408 28.50 9.91 15.84
C ILE A 408 27.15 10.58 16.10
N LEU A 409 26.28 10.63 15.08
CA LEU A 409 24.95 11.22 15.20
C LEU A 409 24.11 10.50 16.26
N ILE A 410 24.06 9.17 16.24
CA ILE A 410 23.33 8.37 17.24
C ILE A 410 23.85 8.66 18.65
N THR A 411 25.17 8.77 18.82
CA THR A 411 25.80 9.09 20.11
C THR A 411 25.40 10.49 20.59
N GLU A 412 25.39 11.48 19.69
CA GLU A 412 24.97 12.85 20.01
C GLU A 412 23.50 12.90 20.46
N LEU A 413 22.61 12.20 19.74
CA LEU A 413 21.19 12.12 20.10
C LEU A 413 20.96 11.43 21.46
N ARG A 414 21.70 10.35 21.73
CA ARG A 414 21.69 9.69 23.05
C ARG A 414 22.21 10.62 24.15
N GLY A 415 23.23 11.44 23.85
CA GLY A 415 23.74 12.48 24.75
C GLY A 415 22.70 13.53 25.14
N LEU A 416 21.72 13.80 24.27
CA LEU A 416 20.55 14.66 24.57
C LEU A 416 19.47 13.95 25.41
N GLY A 417 19.66 12.68 25.73
CA GLY A 417 18.72 11.84 26.45
C GLY A 417 17.56 11.32 25.59
N ALA A 418 17.71 11.31 24.25
CA ALA A 418 16.79 10.60 23.38
C ALA A 418 17.14 9.10 23.36
N PHE A 419 16.13 8.26 23.37
CA PHE A 419 16.31 6.82 23.18
C PHE A 419 16.45 6.55 21.67
N VAL A 420 17.61 6.08 21.21
CA VAL A 420 17.86 5.82 19.79
C VAL A 420 18.05 4.33 19.55
N MET A 421 17.17 3.77 18.74
CA MET A 421 17.23 2.41 18.22
C MET A 421 17.72 2.44 16.78
N ASP A 422 18.93 1.95 16.57
CA ASP A 422 19.38 1.60 15.23
C ASP A 422 18.80 0.23 14.90
N TRP A 423 17.91 0.20 13.91
CA TRP A 423 17.13 -0.98 13.56
C TRP A 423 17.60 -1.50 12.21
N GLU A 424 18.10 -2.73 12.22
CA GLU A 424 18.34 -3.48 10.99
C GLU A 424 17.00 -3.95 10.42
N PRO A 425 16.65 -3.54 9.19
CA PRO A 425 15.31 -3.76 8.67
C PRO A 425 14.88 -5.23 8.48
N ASP A 426 15.83 -6.17 8.40
CA ASP A 426 15.52 -7.61 8.34
C ASP A 426 15.19 -8.21 9.72
N MET A 427 15.44 -7.47 10.81
CA MET A 427 15.02 -7.85 12.16
C MET A 427 13.55 -7.50 12.38
N LEU A 428 12.78 -8.40 12.98
CA LEU A 428 11.42 -8.09 13.43
C LEU A 428 11.44 -6.90 14.39
N LEU A 429 10.51 -5.96 14.21
CA LEU A 429 10.43 -4.77 15.05
C LEU A 429 10.23 -5.14 16.52
N SER A 430 9.42 -6.16 16.79
CA SER A 430 9.23 -6.70 18.15
C SER A 430 10.54 -7.17 18.80
N THR A 431 11.47 -7.73 18.02
CA THR A 431 12.77 -8.21 18.49
C THR A 431 13.72 -7.04 18.71
N ALA A 432 13.75 -6.08 17.77
CA ALA A 432 14.52 -4.86 17.91
C ALA A 432 14.10 -4.08 19.17
N LEU A 433 12.79 -3.90 19.36
CA LEU A 433 12.19 -3.29 20.55
C LEU A 433 12.50 -4.05 21.85
N ALA A 434 12.55 -5.38 21.83
CA ALA A 434 12.88 -6.18 23.02
C ALA A 434 14.36 -6.05 23.45
N GLY A 435 15.29 -6.02 22.49
CA GLY A 435 16.73 -5.86 22.73
C GLY A 435 17.10 -4.52 23.37
N ALA A 436 16.25 -3.51 23.17
CA ALA A 436 16.36 -2.20 23.79
C ALA A 436 16.09 -2.14 25.31
N ARG A 437 15.68 -3.23 25.98
CA ARG A 437 15.41 -3.29 27.45
C ARG A 437 16.65 -3.16 28.33
N GLY A 438 17.83 -2.93 27.76
CA GLY A 438 19.11 -3.16 28.42
C GLY A 438 19.87 -1.97 28.99
N PHE A 439 19.44 -0.71 28.80
CA PHE A 439 20.24 0.46 29.22
C PHE A 439 19.43 1.60 29.80
#